data_AF-A0A8J5UIB1-F1
#
_entry.id   AF-A0A8J5UIB1-F1
#
_cell.length_a   1.000
_cell.length_b   1.000
_cell.length_c   1.000
_cell.angle_alpha   90.00
_cell.angle_beta   90.00
_cell.angle_gamma   90.00
#
_symmetry.space_group_name_H-M   'P 1'
#
loop_
_entity.id
_entity.type
_entity.pdbx_description
1 polymer ?
#
loop_
_entity_poly.entity_id
_entity_poly.type
_entity_poly.pdbx_seq_one_letter_code
_entity_poly.pdbx_strand_id
1 'polypeptide(L)'
;MTQITRNAIKYTAPPSDEAYYLNLMKEYQINSLRDAIKAFRVTQYLPQAAEDLKKLTGTFNLISNHAGASKTAATSINQILSVKWARNSELSKTSSDRKVRDGLISIQRSFRNDLKGPLDNLIKANKAVEDILIQLPLRKKRLEFSSVGVSYSRWTNARMPVPCKRTQSFIRLGGFPASYTYQQVQACEFSPTKVPFIKNAIPYMKYRFV
;
A
#
# COMPACT_ATOMS: atom_id res chain seq x y z
N MET A 1 -5.12 16.74 2.60
CA MET A 1 -4.16 15.63 2.72
C MET A 1 -3.81 15.35 4.18
N THR A 2 -3.30 16.36 4.91
CA THR A 2 -2.89 16.27 6.32
C THR A 2 -3.96 15.74 7.29
N GLN A 3 -5.23 16.11 7.11
CA GLN A 3 -6.35 15.60 7.92
C GLN A 3 -6.55 14.09 7.74
N ILE A 4 -6.53 13.60 6.50
CA ILE A 4 -6.71 12.18 6.17
C ILE A 4 -5.51 11.38 6.64
N THR A 5 -4.29 11.90 6.44
CA THR A 5 -3.07 11.28 6.96
C THR A 5 -3.08 11.21 8.48
N ARG A 6 -3.49 12.29 9.17
CA ARG A 6 -3.64 12.29 10.63
C ARG A 6 -4.72 11.34 11.11
N ASN A 7 -5.84 11.25 10.42
CA ASN A 7 -6.91 10.30 10.76
C ASN A 7 -6.41 8.86 10.57
N ALA A 8 -5.79 8.55 9.43
CA ALA A 8 -5.18 7.24 9.19
C ALA A 8 -4.17 6.90 10.29
N ILE A 9 -3.23 7.81 10.61
CA ILE A 9 -2.27 7.64 11.71
C ILE A 9 -2.98 7.46 13.06
N LYS A 10 -4.03 8.24 13.36
CA LYS A 10 -4.81 8.12 14.60
C LYS A 10 -5.51 6.76 14.72
N TYR A 11 -5.93 6.17 13.60
CA TYR A 11 -6.56 4.83 13.58
C TYR A 11 -5.54 3.68 13.57
N THR A 12 -4.26 3.95 13.27
CA THR A 12 -3.21 2.93 13.20
C THR A 12 -2.13 3.03 14.31
N ALA A 13 -2.04 4.14 15.04
CA ALA A 13 -1.00 4.40 16.03
C ALA A 13 -1.24 3.86 17.45
N PRO A 14 -2.46 3.93 18.03
CA PRO A 14 -2.69 3.30 19.33
C PRO A 14 -2.93 1.79 19.16
N PRO A 15 -2.31 0.92 19.98
CA PRO A 15 -2.73 -0.48 20.06
C PRO A 15 -4.22 -0.52 20.38
N SER A 16 -4.94 -1.45 19.76
CA SER A 16 -6.38 -1.55 19.96
C SER A 16 -6.68 -1.80 21.46
N ASP A 17 -7.72 -1.17 21.97
CA ASP A 17 -8.12 -1.31 23.38
C ASP A 17 -8.59 -2.75 23.69
N GLU A 18 -8.44 -3.22 24.93
CA GLU A 18 -8.83 -4.56 25.36
C GLU A 18 -10.31 -4.83 25.09
N ALA A 19 -11.15 -3.80 25.26
CA ALA A 19 -12.57 -3.84 24.92
C ALA A 19 -12.83 -4.12 23.43
N TYR A 20 -11.96 -3.66 22.53
CA TYR A 20 -12.07 -3.94 21.08
C TYR A 20 -11.80 -5.41 20.79
N TYR A 21 -10.77 -6.00 21.40
CA TYR A 21 -10.47 -7.43 21.25
C TYR A 21 -11.56 -8.31 21.88
N LEU A 22 -12.09 -7.90 23.04
CA LEU A 22 -13.19 -8.60 23.70
C LEU A 22 -14.48 -8.58 22.88
N ASN A 23 -14.83 -7.45 22.24
CA ASN A 23 -15.97 -7.42 21.32
C ASN A 23 -15.73 -8.26 20.07
N LEU A 24 -14.53 -8.21 19.49
CA LEU A 24 -14.17 -9.02 18.32
C LEU A 24 -14.31 -10.53 18.59
N MET A 25 -13.98 -10.97 19.81
CA MET A 25 -14.13 -12.36 20.26
C MET A 25 -15.55 -12.71 20.69
N LYS A 26 -16.25 -11.83 21.43
CA LYS A 26 -17.61 -12.08 21.95
C LYS A 26 -18.67 -12.07 20.85
N GLU A 27 -18.51 -11.26 19.81
CA GLU A 27 -19.49 -11.13 18.72
C GLU A 27 -19.32 -12.18 17.60
N TYR A 28 -18.48 -13.22 17.78
CA TYR A 28 -18.18 -14.20 16.72
C TYR A 28 -17.74 -13.56 15.39
N GLN A 29 -17.10 -12.38 15.44
CA GLN A 29 -16.61 -11.72 14.21
C GLN A 29 -15.34 -12.38 13.64
N ILE A 30 -14.74 -13.33 14.38
CA ILE A 30 -13.62 -14.17 13.95
C ILE A 30 -14.10 -15.60 13.69
N ASN A 31 -14.73 -15.83 12.54
CA ASN A 31 -15.18 -17.16 12.13
C ASN A 31 -14.12 -17.94 11.34
N SER A 32 -13.04 -17.27 10.95
CA SER A 32 -11.95 -17.85 10.17
C SER A 32 -10.61 -17.18 10.48
N LEU A 33 -9.50 -17.83 10.12
CA LEU A 33 -8.15 -17.25 10.27
C LEU A 33 -7.99 -15.94 9.46
N ARG A 34 -8.78 -15.76 8.41
CA ARG A 34 -8.85 -14.51 7.64
C ARG A 34 -9.43 -13.37 8.47
N ASP A 35 -10.37 -13.68 9.35
CA ASP A 35 -10.99 -12.68 10.23
C ASP A 35 -10.08 -12.29 11.41
N ALA A 36 -9.10 -13.11 11.77
CA ALA A 36 -8.10 -12.75 12.79
C ALA A 36 -7.28 -11.51 12.37
N ILE A 37 -7.20 -11.24 11.05
CA ILE A 37 -6.53 -10.04 10.53
C ILE A 37 -7.36 -8.77 10.80
N LYS A 38 -8.69 -8.87 11.02
CA LYS A 38 -9.53 -7.75 11.44
C LYS A 38 -9.13 -7.21 12.81
N ALA A 39 -8.45 -8.01 13.64
CA ALA A 39 -7.88 -7.57 14.91
C ALA A 39 -6.83 -6.46 14.74
N PHE A 40 -6.22 -6.36 13.55
CA PHE A 40 -5.39 -5.23 13.16
C PHE A 40 -6.27 -4.17 12.50
N ARG A 41 -6.59 -3.10 13.24
CA ARG A 41 -7.40 -1.94 12.74
C ARG A 41 -6.91 -1.39 11.40
N VAL A 42 -5.60 -1.44 11.15
CA VAL A 42 -4.98 -1.05 9.88
C VAL A 42 -5.69 -1.69 8.68
N THR A 43 -6.13 -2.95 8.78
CA THR A 43 -6.75 -3.68 7.66
C THR A 43 -8.15 -3.19 7.30
N GLN A 44 -8.87 -2.61 8.25
CA GLN A 44 -10.21 -2.07 8.03
C GLN A 44 -10.15 -0.66 7.45
N TYR A 45 -9.20 0.16 7.89
CA TYR A 45 -9.16 1.59 7.53
C TYR A 45 -8.23 1.91 6.34
N LEU A 46 -7.22 1.08 6.06
CA LEU A 46 -6.27 1.32 4.97
C LEU A 46 -6.93 1.35 3.58
N PRO A 47 -7.86 0.44 3.22
CA PRO A 47 -8.54 0.49 1.91
C PRO A 47 -9.34 1.78 1.74
N GLN A 48 -10.12 2.17 2.76
CA GLN A 48 -10.92 3.39 2.72
C GLN A 48 -10.04 4.65 2.62
N ALA A 49 -8.97 4.72 3.42
CA ALA A 49 -8.02 5.83 3.37
C ALA A 49 -7.32 5.92 2.00
N ALA A 50 -7.01 4.78 1.37
CA ALA A 50 -6.44 4.74 0.03
C ALA A 50 -7.42 5.23 -1.04
N GLU A 51 -8.71 4.88 -0.94
CA GLU A 51 -9.75 5.42 -1.82
C GLU A 51 -9.96 6.93 -1.64
N ASP A 52 -9.98 7.42 -0.41
CA ASP A 52 -10.16 8.85 -0.13
C ASP A 52 -8.96 9.67 -0.63
N LEU A 53 -7.74 9.15 -0.45
CA LEU A 53 -6.54 9.72 -1.07
C LEU A 53 -6.62 9.70 -2.59
N LYS A 54 -7.11 8.61 -3.19
CA LYS A 54 -7.31 8.51 -4.64
C LYS A 54 -8.29 9.56 -5.16
N LYS A 55 -9.43 9.74 -4.49
CA LYS A 55 -10.43 10.77 -4.85
C LYS A 55 -9.81 12.17 -4.83
N LEU A 56 -9.04 12.49 -3.78
CA LEU A 56 -8.32 13.77 -3.70
C LEU A 56 -7.30 13.94 -4.82
N THR A 57 -6.52 12.90 -5.16
CA THR A 57 -5.59 12.97 -6.30
C THR A 57 -6.33 13.20 -7.63
N GLY A 58 -7.56 12.70 -7.77
CA GLY A 58 -8.44 13.00 -8.89
C GLY A 58 -8.80 14.49 -9.00
N THR A 59 -9.06 15.17 -7.88
CA THR A 59 -9.31 16.61 -7.87
C THR A 59 -8.10 17.41 -8.35
N PHE A 60 -6.88 17.01 -7.96
CA PHE A 60 -5.66 17.67 -8.44
C PHE A 60 -5.37 17.41 -9.93
N ASN A 61 -5.87 16.32 -10.53
CA ASN A 61 -5.78 16.14 -11.98
C ASN A 61 -6.54 17.25 -12.75
N LEU A 62 -7.59 17.85 -12.20
CA LEU A 62 -8.30 18.97 -12.85
C LEU A 62 -7.37 20.19 -13.04
N ILE A 63 -6.47 20.44 -12.08
CA ILE A 63 -5.46 21.50 -12.18
C ILE A 63 -4.47 21.18 -13.31
N SER A 64 -4.07 19.91 -13.45
CA SER A 64 -3.19 19.48 -14.55
C SER A 64 -3.82 19.63 -15.94
N ASN A 65 -5.16 19.55 -16.06
CA ASN A 65 -5.85 19.74 -17.34
C ASN A 65 -5.67 21.16 -17.90
N HIS A 66 -5.48 22.16 -17.03
CA HIS A 66 -5.25 23.55 -17.45
C HIS A 66 -3.78 23.83 -17.80
N ALA A 67 -2.87 22.88 -17.61
CA ALA A 67 -1.45 23.04 -17.95
C ALA A 67 -1.24 23.26 -19.46
N GLY A 68 -2.01 22.57 -20.30
CA GLY A 68 -1.97 22.75 -21.76
C GLY A 68 -2.41 24.15 -22.18
N ALA A 69 -3.58 24.59 -21.70
CA ALA A 69 -4.10 25.93 -21.97
C ALA A 69 -3.13 27.04 -21.50
N SER A 70 -2.51 26.87 -20.33
CA SER A 70 -1.53 27.83 -19.79
C SER A 70 -0.29 27.94 -20.67
N LYS A 71 0.24 26.82 -21.17
CA LYS A 71 1.37 26.80 -22.12
C LYS A 71 1.01 27.47 -23.45
N THR A 72 -0.19 27.20 -23.98
CA THR A 72 -0.66 27.83 -25.22
C THR A 72 -0.78 29.35 -25.04
N ALA A 73 -1.40 29.80 -23.95
CA ALA A 73 -1.49 31.22 -23.62
C ALA A 73 -0.11 31.87 -23.53
N ALA A 74 0.88 31.20 -22.92
CA ALA A 74 2.24 31.74 -22.80
C ALA A 74 2.92 31.87 -24.16
N THR A 75 2.70 30.90 -25.07
CA THR A 75 3.18 30.99 -26.45
C THR A 75 2.55 32.19 -27.18
N SER A 76 1.23 32.38 -27.08
CA SER A 76 0.54 33.52 -27.68
C SER A 76 1.02 34.86 -27.12
N ILE A 77 1.21 34.98 -25.81
CA ILE A 77 1.77 36.19 -25.18
C ILE A 77 3.21 36.43 -25.69
N ASN A 78 4.04 35.40 -25.75
CA ASN A 78 5.42 35.54 -26.27
C ASN A 78 5.44 35.95 -27.75
N GLN A 79 4.49 35.48 -28.56
CA GLN A 79 4.32 35.93 -29.95
C GLN A 79 3.94 37.41 -30.01
N ILE A 80 2.98 37.86 -29.19
CA ILE A 80 2.60 39.29 -29.12
C ILE A 80 3.80 40.14 -28.68
N LEU A 81 4.57 39.69 -27.69
CA LEU A 81 5.73 40.42 -27.15
C LEU A 81 6.96 40.39 -28.08
N SER A 82 7.04 39.46 -29.04
CA SER A 82 8.18 39.37 -29.96
C SER A 82 8.13 40.43 -31.07
N VAL A 83 6.95 40.96 -31.38
CA VAL A 83 6.76 41.98 -32.40
C VAL A 83 7.43 43.29 -31.98
N LYS A 84 8.27 43.87 -32.84
CA LYS A 84 9.01 45.11 -32.52
C LYS A 84 8.30 46.35 -33.07
N TRP A 85 7.14 46.70 -32.51
CA TRP A 85 6.36 47.87 -32.96
C TRP A 85 7.13 49.19 -32.93
N ALA A 86 8.04 49.36 -31.97
CA ALA A 86 8.90 50.54 -31.88
C ALA A 86 9.83 50.74 -33.09
N ARG A 87 10.11 49.68 -33.86
CA ARG A 87 10.95 49.72 -35.07
C ARG A 87 10.13 49.70 -36.37
N ASN A 88 8.81 49.81 -36.29
CA ASN A 88 7.95 49.76 -37.48
C ASN A 88 7.99 51.10 -38.22
N SER A 89 8.60 51.11 -39.41
CA SER A 89 8.77 52.29 -40.27
C SER A 89 7.46 52.73 -40.93
N GLU A 90 6.56 51.80 -41.24
CA GLU A 90 5.25 52.09 -41.84
C GLU A 90 4.38 52.89 -40.88
N LEU A 91 4.34 52.48 -39.60
CA LEU A 91 3.53 53.15 -38.59
C LEU A 91 4.19 54.40 -37.98
N SER A 92 5.27 54.90 -38.59
CA SER A 92 6.00 56.08 -38.12
C SER A 92 5.82 57.31 -39.02
N LYS A 93 5.17 57.15 -40.18
CA LYS A 93 5.09 58.18 -41.24
C LYS A 93 4.16 59.33 -40.87
N THR A 94 2.93 59.07 -40.42
CA THR A 94 1.96 60.12 -40.04
C THR A 94 1.78 60.23 -38.52
N SER A 95 1.14 61.30 -38.04
CA SER A 95 0.82 61.43 -36.60
C SER A 95 -0.25 60.43 -36.15
N SER A 96 -1.19 60.08 -37.05
CA SER A 96 -2.22 59.07 -36.80
C SER A 96 -1.58 57.68 -36.64
N ASP A 97 -0.67 57.32 -37.54
CA ASP A 97 0.01 56.02 -37.47
C ASP A 97 0.89 55.88 -36.23
N ARG A 98 1.55 56.97 -35.82
CA ARG A 98 2.33 57.01 -34.57
C ARG A 98 1.47 56.74 -33.34
N LYS A 99 0.23 57.24 -33.29
CA LYS A 99 -0.72 56.92 -32.20
C LYS A 99 -1.07 55.43 -32.17
N VAL A 100 -1.29 54.81 -33.34
CA VAL A 100 -1.55 53.36 -33.43
C VAL A 100 -0.33 52.57 -32.93
N ARG A 101 0.87 52.93 -33.38
CA ARG A 101 2.13 52.31 -32.93
C ARG A 101 2.31 52.41 -31.41
N ASP A 102 2.11 53.59 -30.85
CA ASP A 102 2.29 53.84 -29.42
C ASP A 102 1.22 53.10 -28.59
N GLY A 103 -0.01 52.98 -29.11
CA GLY A 103 -1.06 52.13 -28.54
C GLY A 103 -0.68 50.65 -28.52
N LEU A 104 -0.15 50.11 -29.62
CA LEU A 104 0.34 48.72 -29.70
C LEU A 104 1.49 48.47 -28.72
N ILE A 105 2.41 49.43 -28.57
CA ILE A 105 3.49 49.37 -27.57
C ILE A 105 2.91 49.37 -26.15
N SER A 106 1.88 50.17 -25.87
CA SER A 106 1.20 50.19 -24.57
C SER A 106 0.57 48.84 -24.26
N ILE A 107 -0.14 48.24 -25.22
CA ILE A 107 -0.73 46.89 -25.08
C ILE A 107 0.37 45.86 -24.77
N GLN A 108 1.49 45.88 -25.49
CA GLN A 108 2.63 44.99 -25.19
C GLN A 108 3.17 45.17 -23.76
N ARG A 109 3.24 46.40 -23.26
CA ARG A 109 3.65 46.63 -21.85
C ARG A 109 2.66 46.00 -20.88
N SER A 110 1.35 46.13 -21.10
CA SER A 110 0.35 45.47 -20.27
C SER A 110 0.48 43.95 -20.30
N PHE A 111 0.67 43.33 -21.48
CA PHE A 111 0.94 41.89 -21.55
C PHE A 111 2.20 41.48 -20.77
N ARG A 112 3.25 42.30 -20.81
CA ARG A 112 4.51 42.03 -20.11
C ARG A 112 4.40 42.18 -18.60
N ASN A 113 3.75 43.25 -18.14
CA ASN A 113 3.71 43.62 -16.73
C ASN A 113 2.60 42.85 -15.99
N ASP A 114 1.44 42.72 -16.61
CA ASP A 114 0.22 42.28 -15.91
C ASP A 114 -0.07 40.79 -16.14
N LEU A 115 0.35 40.22 -17.28
CA LEU A 115 -0.01 38.85 -17.67
C LEU A 115 1.16 37.87 -17.64
N LYS A 116 2.35 38.28 -18.06
CA LYS A 116 3.50 37.36 -18.17
C LYS A 116 3.90 36.75 -16.82
N GLY A 117 4.06 37.59 -15.79
CA GLY A 117 4.45 37.13 -14.45
C GLY A 117 3.47 36.15 -13.82
N PRO A 118 2.16 36.50 -13.72
CA PRO A 118 1.15 35.59 -13.21
C PRO A 118 1.03 34.28 -14.00
N LEU A 119 1.15 34.34 -15.34
CA LEU A 119 1.08 33.16 -16.18
C LEU A 119 2.28 32.22 -16.01
N ASP A 120 3.50 32.77 -15.91
CA ASP A 120 4.71 31.99 -15.65
C ASP A 120 4.63 31.31 -14.26
N ASN A 121 4.07 32.00 -13.27
CA ASN A 121 3.80 31.43 -11.94
C ASN A 121 2.77 30.30 -11.99
N LEU A 122 1.69 30.47 -12.75
CA LEU A 122 0.67 29.43 -12.95
C LEU A 122 1.27 28.18 -13.62
N ILE A 123 2.10 28.35 -14.65
CA ILE A 123 2.78 27.24 -15.33
C ILE A 123 3.70 26.49 -14.36
N LYS A 124 4.47 27.20 -13.54
CA LYS A 124 5.34 26.59 -12.53
C LYS A 124 4.53 25.83 -11.47
N ALA A 125 3.45 26.41 -10.97
CA ALA A 125 2.58 25.77 -9.99
C ALA A 125 1.94 24.50 -10.55
N ASN A 126 1.42 24.55 -11.78
CA ASN A 126 0.85 23.39 -12.46
C ASN A 126 1.90 22.27 -12.63
N LYS A 127 3.13 22.61 -13.03
CA LYS A 127 4.22 21.64 -13.15
C LYS A 127 4.56 21.00 -11.80
N ALA A 128 4.67 21.79 -10.73
CA ALA A 128 4.98 21.26 -9.40
C ALA A 128 3.90 20.29 -8.89
N VAL A 129 2.61 20.61 -9.12
CA VAL A 129 1.50 19.71 -8.79
C VAL A 129 1.59 18.42 -9.62
N GLU A 130 1.88 18.52 -10.91
CA GLU A 130 2.03 17.35 -11.78
C GLU A 130 3.20 16.45 -11.36
N ASP A 131 4.36 17.01 -11.04
CA ASP A 131 5.55 16.27 -10.59
C ASP A 131 5.26 15.50 -9.29
N ILE A 132 4.56 16.11 -8.33
CA ILE A 132 4.13 15.44 -7.08
C ILE A 132 3.11 14.34 -7.38
N LEU A 133 2.15 14.60 -8.27
CA LEU A 133 1.12 13.62 -8.63
C LEU A 133 1.70 12.39 -9.33
N ILE A 134 2.74 12.53 -10.15
CA ILE A 134 3.41 11.39 -10.82
C ILE A 134 4.02 10.43 -9.81
N GLN A 135 4.52 10.94 -8.68
CA GLN A 135 5.14 10.13 -7.63
C GLN A 135 4.11 9.31 -6.82
N LEU A 136 2.82 9.66 -6.89
CA LEU A 136 1.76 8.98 -6.14
C LEU A 136 1.24 7.77 -6.93
N PRO A 137 1.48 6.52 -6.48
CA PRO A 137 1.03 5.31 -7.19
C PRO A 137 -0.49 5.26 -7.34
N LEU A 138 -1.20 5.78 -6.34
CA LEU A 138 -2.66 5.86 -6.28
C LEU A 138 -3.30 6.74 -7.37
N ARG A 139 -2.51 7.56 -8.07
CA ARG A 139 -3.00 8.37 -9.20
C ARG A 139 -3.56 7.51 -10.32
N LYS A 140 -2.86 6.41 -10.66
CA LYS A 140 -3.24 5.49 -11.74
C LYS A 140 -3.67 4.12 -11.22
N LYS A 141 -3.06 3.69 -10.13
CA LYS A 141 -3.23 2.34 -9.58
C LYS A 141 -4.23 2.34 -8.43
N ARG A 142 -4.86 1.20 -8.17
CA ARG A 142 -5.66 0.94 -6.97
C ARG A 142 -4.80 0.19 -5.96
N LEU A 143 -4.97 0.51 -4.68
CA LEU A 143 -4.40 -0.32 -3.63
C LEU A 143 -5.27 -1.58 -3.53
N GLU A 144 -4.71 -2.73 -3.87
CA GLU A 144 -5.31 -4.02 -3.54
C GLU A 144 -4.70 -4.52 -2.24
N PHE A 145 -5.57 -4.98 -1.35
CA PHE A 145 -5.21 -5.55 -0.07
C PHE A 145 -5.74 -6.97 0.00
N SER A 146 -4.90 -7.94 0.33
CA SER A 146 -5.32 -9.32 0.54
C SER A 146 -4.78 -9.87 1.86
N SER A 147 -5.63 -10.65 2.50
CA SER A 147 -5.35 -11.37 3.74
C SER A 147 -5.35 -12.87 3.47
N VAL A 148 -4.25 -13.53 3.84
CA VAL A 148 -4.05 -14.97 3.64
C VAL A 148 -3.39 -15.55 4.90
N GLY A 149 -3.58 -16.85 5.15
CA GLY A 149 -2.87 -17.59 6.19
C GLY A 149 -1.99 -18.67 5.57
N VAL A 150 -0.72 -18.75 5.97
CA VAL A 150 0.12 -19.91 5.66
C VAL A 150 -0.04 -20.90 6.78
N SER A 151 -0.53 -22.11 6.47
CA SER A 151 -0.50 -23.21 7.41
C SER A 151 0.90 -23.84 7.42
N TYR A 152 1.45 -24.06 8.61
CA TYR A 152 2.68 -24.80 8.78
C TYR A 152 2.45 -25.96 9.75
N SER A 153 2.97 -27.12 9.38
CA SER A 153 2.93 -28.31 10.22
C SER A 153 4.23 -28.38 10.99
N ARG A 154 4.15 -28.37 12.32
CA ARG A 154 5.28 -28.75 13.19
C ARG A 154 5.09 -30.19 13.60
N TRP A 155 6.18 -30.92 13.75
CA TRP A 155 6.17 -32.26 14.34
C TRP A 155 7.28 -32.35 15.37
N THR A 156 7.10 -33.21 16.35
CA THR A 156 8.16 -33.60 17.29
C THR A 156 8.36 -35.11 17.25
N ASN A 157 9.56 -35.56 17.59
CA ASN A 157 9.83 -36.98 17.78
C ASN A 157 9.44 -37.34 19.22
N ALA A 158 8.39 -38.14 19.36
CA ALA A 158 8.06 -38.74 20.66
C ALA A 158 8.64 -40.15 20.73
N ARG A 159 9.34 -40.45 21.84
CA ARG A 159 9.70 -41.81 22.23
C ARG A 159 8.95 -42.13 23.50
N MET A 160 8.24 -43.25 23.51
CA MET A 160 7.53 -43.71 24.70
C MET A 160 7.83 -45.19 24.92
N PRO A 161 8.12 -45.61 26.16
CA PRO A 161 8.19 -47.03 26.47
C PRO A 161 6.80 -47.64 26.35
N VAL A 162 6.66 -48.68 25.53
CA VAL A 162 5.41 -49.44 25.37
C VAL A 162 5.62 -50.90 25.78
N PRO A 163 4.59 -51.57 26.34
CA PRO A 163 4.70 -52.97 26.71
C PRO A 163 4.78 -53.85 25.47
N CYS A 164 5.86 -54.61 25.34
CA CYS A 164 6.05 -55.62 24.31
C CYS A 164 6.04 -57.02 24.90
N LYS A 165 5.59 -57.98 24.09
CA LYS A 165 5.74 -59.41 24.39
C LYS A 165 7.11 -59.88 23.89
N ARG A 166 7.92 -60.47 24.77
CA ARG A 166 9.10 -61.23 24.39
C ARG A 166 8.97 -62.65 24.91
N THR A 167 9.26 -63.61 24.04
CA THR A 167 9.25 -65.03 24.38
C THR A 167 10.62 -65.41 24.91
N GLN A 168 10.69 -65.99 26.10
CA GLN A 168 11.90 -66.61 26.63
C GLN A 168 11.67 -68.11 26.79
N SER A 169 12.69 -68.88 26.42
CA SER A 169 12.72 -70.34 26.60
C SER A 169 13.91 -70.68 27.48
N PHE A 170 13.64 -71.29 28.63
CA PHE A 170 14.67 -71.81 29.51
C PHE A 170 14.84 -73.31 29.26
N ILE A 171 16.08 -73.77 29.24
CA ILE A 171 16.42 -75.19 29.11
C ILE A 171 17.02 -75.62 30.44
N ARG A 172 16.24 -76.37 31.22
CA ARG A 172 16.55 -77.03 32.52
C ARG A 172 15.96 -76.37 33.77
N LEU A 173 15.11 -77.15 34.44
CA LEU A 173 14.72 -77.02 35.83
C LEU A 173 15.24 -78.24 36.57
N GLY A 174 16.07 -78.05 37.60
CA GLY A 174 16.49 -79.14 38.50
C GLY A 174 17.19 -80.34 37.82
N GLY A 175 17.95 -80.13 36.74
CA GLY A 175 18.70 -81.19 36.06
C GLY A 175 17.92 -82.02 35.04
N PHE A 176 16.60 -81.81 34.89
CA PHE A 176 15.79 -82.47 33.86
C PHE A 176 15.68 -81.60 32.61
N PRO A 177 15.85 -82.15 31.39
CA PRO A 177 15.73 -81.40 30.15
C PRO A 177 14.25 -81.18 29.80
N ALA A 178 13.61 -80.21 30.47
CA ALA A 178 12.33 -79.69 30.07
C ALA A 178 12.51 -78.27 29.52
N SER A 179 11.94 -78.01 28.34
CA SER A 179 11.90 -76.68 27.73
C SER A 179 10.54 -76.06 27.99
N TYR A 180 10.52 -74.97 28.75
CA TYR A 180 9.31 -74.20 28.98
C TYR A 180 9.43 -72.83 28.32
N THR A 181 8.43 -72.50 27.52
CA THR A 181 8.33 -71.21 26.84
C THR A 181 7.30 -70.36 27.59
N TYR A 182 7.71 -69.22 28.11
CA TYR A 182 6.79 -68.27 28.74
C TYR A 182 6.91 -66.88 28.09
N GLN A 183 5.82 -66.12 28.16
CA GLN A 183 5.77 -64.75 27.65
C GLN A 183 6.08 -63.79 28.79
N GLN A 184 7.09 -62.93 28.59
CA GLN A 184 7.38 -61.84 29.50
C GLN A 184 7.00 -60.52 28.82
N VAL A 185 6.35 -59.64 29.58
CA VAL A 185 6.09 -58.26 29.15
C VAL A 185 7.28 -57.40 29.56
N GLN A 186 7.93 -56.74 28.60
CA GLN A 186 9.03 -55.81 28.85
C GLN A 186 8.75 -54.49 28.12
N ALA A 187 9.24 -53.37 28.66
CA ALA A 187 9.23 -52.10 27.96
C ALA A 187 10.13 -52.17 26.71
N CYS A 188 9.57 -51.91 25.53
CA CYS A 188 10.35 -51.53 24.35
C CYS A 188 10.26 -50.03 24.12
N GLU A 189 11.29 -49.46 23.51
CA GLU A 189 11.16 -48.14 22.91
C GLU A 189 10.24 -48.21 21.68
N PHE A 190 9.09 -47.54 21.74
CA PHE A 190 8.38 -47.18 20.53
C PHE A 190 9.24 -46.13 19.81
N SER A 191 9.88 -46.57 18.72
CA SER A 191 10.77 -45.77 17.85
C SER A 191 10.18 -44.40 17.54
N PRO A 192 10.99 -43.32 17.37
CA PRO A 192 10.50 -41.96 17.23
C PRO A 192 9.41 -41.87 16.16
N THR A 193 8.18 -41.74 16.63
CA THR A 193 7.04 -41.51 15.76
C THR A 193 6.88 -40.01 15.67
N LYS A 194 6.83 -39.48 14.45
CA LYS A 194 6.58 -38.06 14.22
C LYS A 194 5.17 -37.76 14.68
N VAL A 195 5.04 -37.10 15.83
CA VAL A 195 3.76 -36.61 16.33
C VAL A 195 3.56 -35.23 15.74
N PRO A 196 2.59 -35.04 14.82
CA PRO A 196 2.26 -33.72 14.31
C PRO A 196 1.62 -32.90 15.44
N PHE A 197 2.09 -31.68 15.64
CA PHE A 197 1.34 -30.69 16.41
C PHE A 197 0.11 -30.26 15.61
N ILE A 198 -0.86 -29.66 16.30
CA ILE A 198 -1.99 -28.99 15.66
C ILE A 198 -1.44 -28.02 14.61
N LYS A 199 -1.99 -28.10 13.38
CA LYS A 199 -1.59 -27.22 12.28
C LYS A 199 -1.82 -25.78 12.71
N ASN A 200 -0.74 -25.03 12.88
CA ASN A 200 -0.80 -23.62 13.17
C ASN A 200 -0.79 -22.85 11.85
N ALA A 201 -1.48 -21.73 11.79
CA ALA A 201 -1.46 -20.87 10.62
C ALA A 201 -1.02 -19.46 11.00
N ILE A 202 -0.05 -18.93 10.24
CA ILE A 202 0.43 -17.55 10.41
C ILE A 202 -0.40 -16.67 9.48
N PRO A 203 -1.25 -15.77 10.02
CA PRO A 203 -1.90 -14.77 9.20
C PRO A 203 -0.87 -13.77 8.67
N TYR A 204 -0.96 -13.41 7.40
CA TYR A 204 -0.16 -12.35 6.81
C TYR A 204 -1.00 -11.47 5.88
N MET A 205 -0.51 -10.25 5.69
CA MET A 205 -1.14 -9.23 4.86
C MET A 205 -0.26 -8.98 3.65
N LYS A 206 -0.87 -8.92 2.47
CA LYS A 206 -0.21 -8.53 1.23
C LYS A 206 -0.92 -7.30 0.68
N TYR A 207 -0.15 -6.30 0.28
CA TYR A 207 -0.66 -5.15 -0.46
C TYR A 207 0.07 -5.01 -1.79
N ARG A 208 -0.62 -4.52 -2.80
CA ARG A 208 -0.01 -4.15 -4.09
C ARG A 208 -0.76 -2.98 -4.71
N PHE A 209 -0.06 -2.20 -5.53
CA PHE A 209 -0.69 -1.19 -6.39
C PHE A 209 -0.89 -1.79 -7.77
N VAL A 210 -2.14 -1.89 -8.22
CA VAL A 210 -2.53 -2.46 -9.53
C VAL A 210 -3.11 -1.39 -10.43
#